data_AF-A0A958NEN1-F1
#
_entry.id   AF-A0A958NEN1-F1
#
_cell.length_a   1.000
_cell.length_b   1.000
_cell.length_c   1.000
_cell.angle_alpha   90.00
_cell.angle_beta   90.00
_cell.angle_gamma   90.00
#
_symmetry.space_group_name_H-M   'P 1'
#
loop_
_entity.id
_entity.type
_entity.pdbx_description
1 polymer ?
#
loop_
_entity_poly.entity_id
_entity_poly.type
_entity_poly.pdbx_seq_one_letter_code
_entity_poly.pdbx_strand_id
1 'polypeptide(L)' 'MEYNKDSAHHDYLQIPLGWDAPEFNLRITVVPENETVRLNKTDGKNHIYPGPEFDYQHIPKLIEALAKIYNDKKEK' A
#
# COMPACT_ATOMS: atom_id res chain seq x y z
N MET A 1 3.70 13.18 -14.61
CA MET A 1 3.82 12.70 -13.22
C MET A 1 5.30 12.64 -12.91
N GLU A 2 5.77 13.42 -11.94
CA GLU A 2 7.17 13.40 -11.52
C GLU A 2 7.48 12.07 -10.81
N TYR A 3 8.66 11.52 -11.12
CA TYR A 3 9.15 10.26 -10.58
C TYR A 3 10.22 10.56 -9.53
N ASN A 4 10.12 9.90 -8.37
CA ASN A 4 11.15 9.96 -7.34
C ASN A 4 11.96 8.66 -7.37
N LYS A 5 13.30 8.78 -7.43
CA LYS A 5 14.19 7.64 -7.22
C LYS A 5 14.20 7.29 -5.74
N ASP A 6 13.92 6.03 -5.41
CA ASP A 6 13.93 5.58 -4.02
C ASP A 6 15.36 5.40 -3.53
N SER A 7 15.84 6.32 -2.69
CA SER A 7 17.16 6.25 -2.05
C SER A 7 17.09 5.79 -0.59
N ALA A 8 15.89 5.48 -0.08
CA ALA A 8 15.67 5.13 1.30
C ALA A 8 15.32 3.65 1.43
N HIS A 9 15.86 2.99 2.47
CA HIS A 9 15.63 1.57 2.77
C HIS A 9 14.23 1.38 3.34
N HIS A 10 13.22 1.54 2.50
CA HIS A 10 11.84 1.31 2.88
C HIS A 10 11.47 -0.15 2.75
N ASP A 11 10.74 -0.67 3.73
CA ASP A 11 10.18 -2.01 3.67
C ASP A 11 9.02 -2.03 2.66
N TYR A 12 9.13 -2.96 1.71
CA TYR A 12 8.10 -3.23 0.73
C TYR A 12 7.37 -4.52 1.11
N LEU A 13 6.04 -4.49 1.04
CA LEU A 13 5.23 -5.69 1.16
C LEU A 13 4.96 -6.24 -0.24
N GLN A 14 5.55 -7.39 -0.56
CA GLN A 14 5.24 -8.12 -1.78
C GLN A 14 3.88 -8.82 -1.59
N ILE A 15 2.86 -8.36 -2.30
CA ILE A 15 1.53 -8.99 -2.27
C ILE A 15 1.27 -9.59 -3.66
N PRO A 16 1.10 -10.91 -3.78
CA PRO A 16 0.58 -11.50 -5.00
C PRO A 16 -0.87 -11.06 -5.15
N LEU A 17 -1.11 -10.08 -6.02
CA LEU A 17 -2.46 -9.81 -6.48
C LEU A 17 -2.84 -10.99 -7.36
N GLY A 18 -3.84 -11.80 -6.97
CA GLY A 18 -4.32 -12.90 -7.81
C GLY A 18 -4.74 -12.44 -9.22
N TRP A 19 -5.29 -13.35 -10.03
CA TRP A 19 -5.71 -13.10 -11.43
C TRP A 19 -4.55 -12.89 -12.42
N ASP A 20 -3.48 -13.69 -12.29
CA ASP A 20 -2.29 -13.61 -13.16
C ASP A 20 -1.72 -12.18 -13.29
N ALA A 21 -1.98 -11.33 -12.28
CA ALA A 21 -1.46 -9.97 -12.26
C ALA A 21 0.06 -10.01 -12.07
N PRO A 22 0.81 -9.10 -12.72
CA PRO A 22 2.23 -8.99 -12.46
C PRO A 22 2.48 -8.75 -10.97
N GLU A 23 3.53 -9.33 -10.42
CA GLU A 23 3.92 -9.07 -9.03
C GLU A 23 4.16 -7.57 -8.85
N PHE A 24 3.51 -6.98 -7.86
CA PHE A 24 3.71 -5.59 -7.49
C PHE A 24 4.11 -5.53 -6.03
N ASN A 25 5.18 -4.81 -5.74
CA ASN A 25 5.52 -4.54 -4.35
C ASN A 25 4.79 -3.27 -3.92
N LEU A 26 4.03 -3.39 -2.84
CA LEU A 26 3.30 -2.30 -2.22
C LEU A 26 4.16 -1.68 -1.13
N ARG A 27 4.23 -0.36 -1.13
CA ARG A 27 4.89 0.42 -0.08
C ARG A 27 3.87 1.35 0.54
N ILE A 28 3.66 1.20 1.84
CA ILE A 28 2.85 2.11 2.64
C ILE A 28 3.77 3.25 3.08
N THR A 29 3.38 4.50 2.85
CA THR A 29 4.19 5.67 3.22
C THR A 29 3.34 6.69 3.92
N VAL A 30 3.78 7.13 5.11
CA VAL A 30 3.17 8.26 5.79
C VAL A 30 3.62 9.54 5.07
N VAL A 31 2.69 10.45 4.80
CA VAL A 31 2.94 11.78 4.26
C VAL A 31 2.67 12.78 5.39
N PRO A 32 3.70 13.18 6.16
CA PRO A 32 3.51 13.97 7.37
C PRO A 32 2.87 15.33 7.11
N GLU A 33 3.15 15.94 5.95
CA GLU A 33 2.65 17.26 5.58
C GLU A 33 1.12 17.29 5.44
N ASN A 34 0.54 16.16 5.06
CA ASN A 34 -0.89 16.02 4.79
C ASN A 34 -1.62 15.20 5.86
N GLU A 35 -0.90 14.63 6.84
CA GLU A 35 -1.44 13.64 7.78
C GLU A 35 -2.17 12.49 7.04
N THR A 36 -1.59 12.01 5.93
CA THR A 36 -2.15 10.92 5.12
C THR A 36 -1.20 9.72 5.07
N VAL A 37 -1.75 8.57 4.65
CA VAL A 37 -1.02 7.37 4.30
C VAL A 37 -1.20 7.12 2.80
N ARG A 38 -0.11 7.06 2.05
CA ARG A 38 -0.09 6.75 0.62
C ARG A 38 0.23 5.28 0.37
N LEU A 39 -0.51 4.65 -0.54
CA LEU A 39 -0.17 3.35 -1.10
C LEU A 39 0.61 3.53 -2.39
N ASN A 40 1.90 3.24 -2.33
CA ASN A 40 2.80 3.31 -3.47
C ASN A 40 2.97 1.93 -4.09
N LYS A 41 3.20 1.92 -5.41
CA LYS A 41 3.53 0.72 -6.18
C LYS A 41 4.95 0.85 -6.71
N THR A 42 5.68 -0.26 -6.80
CA THR A 42 6.94 -0.32 -7.56
C THR A 42 6.92 -1.40 -8.63
N ASP A 43 7.66 -1.17 -9.72
CA ASP A 43 7.87 -2.11 -10.82
C ASP A 43 9.09 -3.05 -10.59
N GLY A 44 9.74 -2.97 -9.42
CA GLY A 44 10.93 -3.76 -9.10
C GLY A 44 12.23 -3.21 -9.72
N LYS A 45 12.19 -2.10 -10.46
CA LYS A 45 13.35 -1.39 -11.03
C LYS A 45 13.60 -0.06 -10.32
N ASN A 46 13.22 0.03 -9.05
CA ASN A 46 13.27 1.24 -8.21
C ASN A 46 12.39 2.40 -8.70
N HIS A 47 11.43 2.18 -9.61
CA HIS A 47 10.44 3.19 -9.93
C HIS A 47 9.27 3.12 -8.96
N ILE A 48 9.01 4.23 -8.27
CA ILE A 48 7.85 4.37 -7.41
C ILE A 48 6.75 5.10 -8.17
N TYR A 49 5.57 4.48 -8.22
CA TYR A 49 4.34 5.05 -8.71
C TYR A 49 3.47 5.43 -7.51
N PRO A 50 3.26 6.74 -7.25
CA PRO A 50 2.38 7.17 -6.19
C PRO A 50 0.94 6.75 -6.50
N GLY A 51 0.30 6.10 -5.53
CA GLY A 51 -1.10 5.71 -5.62
C GLY A 51 -1.98 6.56 -4.70
N PRO A 52 -3.14 6.03 -4.29
CA PRO A 52 -4.10 6.78 -3.48
C PRO A 52 -3.55 7.10 -2.08
N GLU A 53 -4.03 8.21 -1.53
CA GLU A 53 -3.78 8.66 -0.16
C GLU A 53 -5.04 8.52 0.68
N PHE A 54 -4.87 8.14 1.94
CA PHE A 54 -5.93 7.97 2.91
C PHE A 54 -5.64 8.86 4.12
N ASP A 55 -6.63 9.60 4.60
CA ASP A 55 -6.47 10.38 5.82
C ASP A 55 -6.19 9.48 7.02
N TYR A 56 -5.24 9.89 7.87
CA TYR A 56 -4.82 9.10 9.03
C TYR A 56 -6.00 8.76 9.96
N GLN A 57 -6.97 9.68 10.09
CA GLN A 57 -8.20 9.48 10.87
C GLN A 57 -9.06 8.28 10.43
N HIS A 58 -8.90 7.79 9.19
CA HIS A 58 -9.68 6.69 8.65
C HIS A 58 -8.95 5.35 8.64
N ILE A 59 -7.64 5.34 8.91
CA ILE A 59 -6.82 4.13 8.90
C ILE A 59 -7.30 3.06 9.90
N PRO A 60 -7.67 3.38 11.16
CA PRO A 60 -8.17 2.37 12.08
C PRO A 60 -9.41 1.63 11.55
N LYS A 61 -10.37 2.37 10.98
CA LYS A 61 -11.60 1.79 10.41
C LYS A 61 -11.31 0.90 9.20
N LEU A 62 -10.34 1.28 8.37
CA LEU A 62 -9.92 0.47 7.23
C LEU A 62 -9.32 -0.87 7.70
N ILE A 63 -8.45 -0.83 8.72
CA ILE A 63 -7.86 -2.04 9.30
C ILE A 63 -8.94 -2.95 9.88
N GLU A 64 -9.90 -2.39 10.63
CA GLU A 64 -11.04 -3.14 11.19
C GLU A 64 -11.87 -3.82 10.10
N ALA A 65 -12.18 -3.10 9.02
CA ALA A 65 -12.96 -3.64 7.90
C ALA A 65 -12.22 -4.80 7.20
N LEU A 66 -10.92 -4.65 6.94
CA LEU A 66 -10.09 -5.69 6.34
C LEU A 66 -9.99 -6.94 7.24
N ALA A 67 -9.77 -6.74 8.53
CA ALA A 67 -9.72 -7.83 9.51
C ALA A 67 -11.05 -8.59 9.58
N LYS A 68 -12.18 -7.87 9.56
CA LYS A 68 -13.51 -8.46 9.52
C LYS A 68 -13.72 -9.31 8.26
N ILE A 69 -13.40 -8.78 7.07
CA ILE A 69 -13.53 -9.50 5.80
C ILE A 69 -12.70 -10.79 5.81
N TYR A 70 -11.48 -10.73 6.33
CA TYR A 70 -10.60 -11.89 6.43
C TYR A 70 -11.18 -12.96 7.37
N ASN A 71 -11.63 -12.58 8.57
CA ASN A 71 -12.20 -13.52 9.54
C ASN A 71 -13.51 -14.16 9.04
N ASP A 72 -14.42 -13.35 8.49
CA ASP A 72 -15.69 -13.83 7.92
C ASP A 72 -15.48 -14.83 6.76
N LYS A 73 -14.32 -14.76 6.08
CA LYS A 73 -13.92 -15.72 5.03
C LYS A 73 -13.27 -16.98 5.58
N LYS A 74 -12.54 -16.90 6.69
CA LYS A 74 -11.86 -18.05 7.32
C LYS A 74 -12.84 -18.98 8.05
N GLU A 75 -13.94 -18.45 8.53
CA GLU A 75 -15.00 -19.22 9.21
C GLU A 75 -15.99 -19.91 8.25
N LYS A 76 -15.82 -19.74 6.92
CA LYS A 76 -16.61 -20.40 5.87
C LYS A 76 -15.83 -21.53 5.21
#